data_AF-A0A4Y3RXK4-F1
#
_entry.id   AF-A0A4Y3RXK4-F1
#
_cell.length_a   1.000
_cell.length_b   1.000
_cell.length_c   1.000
_cell.angle_alpha   90.00
_cell.angle_beta   90.00
_cell.angle_gamma   90.00
#
_symmetry.space_group_name_H-M   'P 1'
#
loop_
_entity.id
_entity.type
_entity.pdbx_description
1 polymer ?
#
loop_
_entity_poly.entity_id
_entity_poly.type
_entity_poly.pdbx_seq_one_letter_code
_entity_poly.pdbx_strand_id
1 'polypeptide(L)'
;MERRRRGGQWSEPDPELSEPMREIVSLLRGLIDLSGIRLKGVRQRLLEEHESGPRPPSYHVLSERLRGRGLRNNPWLIYAIIAAVAPAQDQEALNEQVQKHLSDNRAAPTTTQPQEQRGSTPGTHAVPAERELLETLRRNQSLDKKVKLLEARLARRDKEVQSLKEQLAKASRQPAAPPPEGRPATERKASTGTAADGHTTPGNAASATGSASGPSPADASAVADALRAMPHLRTVTGTALRDAFDSVLDGPRTGRFDPATLGKAEKSFLGSRATLTLLRAWGFQPGDESDALIAGQDVTLKFTAGTTWTVTPGQIGRVCLLVSADDHASTFSLGVLRIGPEHVSRAANRDFKRTLSVAGRQAITWILRDTPLPENTLLHLPEQLRAQIFATEPGRGSAARTHTLFGLVQGRIISRATVATVAMTSDYPRRIRDAQRELRRSGIVVLGGRESALARGLGLPAPSGEEWISQRLTRLRPHQGDVPHILLAGEPWTVAGPDDPVEEIPSPFTP
;
A
#
# COMPACT_ATOMS: atom_id res chain seq x y z
N MET A 1 47.59 -5.87 33.42
CA MET A 1 47.23 -4.60 34.09
C MET A 1 45.94 -4.02 33.51
N GLU A 2 44.82 -4.60 33.94
CA GLU A 2 43.69 -3.88 34.55
C GLU A 2 43.23 -2.53 33.93
N ARG A 3 42.54 -2.60 32.78
CA ARG A 3 41.58 -1.54 32.42
C ARG A 3 40.26 -1.82 33.14
N ARG A 4 40.09 -1.11 34.26
CA ARG A 4 38.92 -1.04 35.16
C ARG A 4 37.59 -1.40 34.50
N ARG A 5 37.04 -2.56 34.88
CA ARG A 5 35.61 -2.88 34.82
C ARG A 5 34.85 -1.92 35.75
N ARG A 6 34.25 -0.86 35.20
CA ARG A 6 33.16 -0.11 35.86
C ARG A 6 32.06 0.17 34.83
N GLY A 7 31.54 -0.89 34.23
CA GLY A 7 30.22 -0.87 33.58
C GLY A 7 29.16 -0.92 34.68
N GLY A 8 28.09 -0.14 34.55
CA GLY A 8 27.02 -0.12 35.55
C GLY A 8 26.44 -1.52 35.73
N GLN A 9 26.36 -2.00 36.97
CA GLN A 9 25.84 -3.32 37.28
C GLN A 9 24.39 -3.42 36.80
N TRP A 10 24.14 -4.24 35.78
CA TRP A 10 22.79 -4.51 35.31
C TRP A 10 21.98 -5.17 36.43
N SER A 11 20.75 -4.73 36.65
CA SER A 11 19.80 -5.44 37.50
C SER A 11 19.52 -6.85 36.96
N GLU A 12 19.15 -7.78 37.82
CA GLU A 12 18.86 -9.17 37.43
C GLU A 12 17.82 -9.22 36.28
N PRO A 13 17.98 -10.14 35.31
CA PRO A 13 16.97 -10.40 34.30
C PRO A 13 15.66 -10.84 34.95
N ASP A 14 14.55 -10.62 34.25
CA ASP A 14 13.24 -11.11 34.70
C ASP A 14 13.26 -12.65 34.90
N PRO A 15 12.92 -13.17 36.11
CA PRO A 15 13.03 -14.58 36.43
C PRO A 15 12.11 -15.47 35.57
N GLU A 16 11.04 -14.91 34.99
CA GLU A 16 10.08 -15.63 34.13
C GLU A 16 10.53 -15.76 32.66
N LEU A 17 11.74 -15.30 32.32
CA LEU A 17 12.25 -15.40 30.95
C LEU A 17 12.55 -16.85 30.56
N SER A 18 12.00 -17.27 29.42
CA SER A 18 12.43 -18.47 28.71
C SER A 18 13.92 -18.43 28.38
N GLU A 19 14.59 -19.58 28.36
CA GLU A 19 16.04 -19.69 28.10
C GLU A 19 16.51 -18.97 26.82
N PRO A 20 15.83 -19.10 25.66
CA PRO A 20 16.27 -18.38 24.46
C PRO A 20 16.17 -16.85 24.59
N MET A 21 15.25 -16.35 25.40
CA MET A 21 15.13 -14.91 25.65
C MET A 21 16.17 -14.41 26.66
N ARG A 22 16.56 -15.26 27.63
CA ARG A 22 17.69 -14.96 28.52
C ARG A 22 18.99 -14.83 27.73
N GLU A 23 19.22 -15.72 26.77
CA GLU A 23 20.39 -15.65 25.89
C GLU A 23 20.43 -14.35 25.06
N ILE A 24 19.29 -13.94 24.48
CA ILE A 24 19.20 -12.67 23.74
C ILE A 24 19.49 -11.47 24.66
N VAL A 25 18.92 -11.45 25.87
CA VAL A 25 19.15 -10.36 26.83
C VAL A 25 20.62 -10.30 27.26
N SER A 26 21.23 -11.47 27.52
CA SER A 26 22.64 -11.60 27.89
C SER A 26 23.55 -11.08 26.77
N LEU A 27 23.29 -11.50 25.53
CA LEU A 27 24.01 -11.07 24.34
C LEU A 27 23.95 -9.54 24.16
N LEU A 28 22.76 -8.94 24.24
CA LEU A 28 22.61 -7.50 24.07
C LEU A 28 23.31 -6.71 25.18
N ARG A 29 23.20 -7.13 26.44
CA ARG A 29 23.90 -6.49 27.57
C ARG A 29 25.41 -6.59 27.41
N GLY A 30 25.91 -7.77 27.05
CA GLY A 30 27.33 -8.01 26.80
C GLY A 30 27.89 -7.13 25.68
N LEU A 31 27.16 -6.99 24.57
CA LEU A 31 27.53 -6.09 23.48
C LEU A 31 27.58 -4.62 23.92
N ILE A 32 26.61 -4.17 24.72
CA ILE A 32 26.60 -2.80 25.24
C ILE A 32 27.80 -2.57 26.16
N ASP A 33 28.10 -3.52 27.07
CA ASP A 33 29.24 -3.41 27.98
C ASP A 33 30.59 -3.41 27.23
N LEU A 34 30.73 -4.27 26.22
CA LEU A 34 31.93 -4.35 25.37
C LEU A 34 32.12 -3.11 24.48
N SER A 35 31.02 -2.48 24.05
CA SER A 35 31.09 -1.25 23.27
C SER A 35 31.61 -0.04 24.06
N GLY A 36 31.57 -0.10 25.40
CA GLY A 36 31.89 1.01 26.29
C GLY A 36 30.88 2.16 26.28
N ILE A 37 29.76 2.00 25.56
CA ILE A 37 28.71 3.01 25.42
C ILE A 37 27.70 2.84 26.56
N ARG A 38 27.48 3.90 27.33
CA ARG A 38 26.42 3.90 28.36
C ARG A 38 25.04 3.80 27.69
N LEU A 39 24.05 3.26 28.40
CA LEU A 39 22.69 3.09 27.89
C LEU A 39 22.05 4.38 27.30
N LYS A 40 22.39 5.55 27.87
CA LYS A 40 21.98 6.86 27.32
C LYS A 40 22.58 7.12 25.92
N GLY A 41 23.83 6.71 25.70
CA GLY A 41 24.51 6.79 24.41
C GLY A 41 23.98 5.77 23.39
N VAL A 42 23.59 4.57 23.82
CA VAL A 42 22.90 3.59 22.97
C VAL A 42 21.59 4.19 22.45
N ARG A 43 20.79 4.78 23.34
CA ARG A 43 19.55 5.48 22.94
C ARG A 43 19.82 6.63 21.96
N GLN A 44 20.90 7.38 22.15
CA GLN A 44 21.27 8.48 21.25
C GLN A 44 21.63 7.96 19.85
N ARG A 45 22.42 6.90 19.75
CA ARG A 45 22.72 6.26 18.46
C ARG A 45 21.49 5.69 17.79
N LEU A 46 20.61 5.05 18.56
CA LEU A 46 19.33 4.57 18.03
C LEU A 46 18.47 5.71 17.49
N LEU A 47 18.53 6.91 18.07
CA LEU A 47 17.82 8.10 17.56
C LEU A 47 18.44 8.64 16.27
N GLU A 48 19.77 8.59 16.16
CA GLU A 48 20.53 9.06 14.99
C GLU A 48 20.41 8.09 13.79
N GLU A 49 20.49 6.78 14.04
CA GLU A 49 20.41 5.75 12.99
C GLU A 49 18.96 5.48 12.52
N HIS A 50 17.96 5.77 13.38
CA HIS A 50 16.54 5.59 13.05
C HIS A 50 15.77 6.92 12.93
N GLU A 51 16.34 7.91 12.24
CA GLU A 51 15.67 9.18 11.94
C GLU A 51 14.36 8.98 11.13
N SER A 52 14.23 7.85 10.42
CA SER A 52 13.08 7.47 9.59
C SER A 52 12.30 6.23 10.09
N GLY A 53 12.63 5.70 11.27
CA GLY A 53 12.10 4.44 11.82
C GLY A 53 11.18 4.61 13.05
N PRO A 54 10.74 3.50 13.70
CA PRO A 54 10.02 3.58 14.97
C PRO A 54 10.87 4.29 16.02
N ARG A 55 10.27 5.26 16.72
CA ARG A 55 11.01 6.04 17.73
C ARG A 55 11.60 5.10 18.79
N PRO A 56 12.91 5.19 19.07
CA PRO A 56 13.54 4.43 20.14
C PRO A 56 12.82 4.66 21.47
N PRO A 57 12.64 3.61 22.28
CA PRO A 57 11.97 3.72 23.56
C PRO A 57 12.65 4.75 24.49
N SER A 58 11.90 5.24 25.48
CA SER A 58 12.47 6.07 26.53
C SER A 58 13.57 5.30 27.27
N TYR A 59 14.48 6.01 27.96
CA TYR A 59 15.57 5.38 28.71
C TYR A 59 15.05 4.28 29.67
N HIS A 60 13.97 4.56 30.39
CA HIS A 60 13.32 3.62 31.30
C HIS A 60 12.81 2.38 30.57
N VAL A 61 12.10 2.56 29.45
CA VAL A 61 11.56 1.44 28.66
C VAL A 61 12.69 0.62 28.03
N LEU A 62 13.76 1.26 27.54
CA LEU A 62 14.93 0.56 27.02
C LEU A 62 15.62 -0.28 28.11
N SER A 63 15.72 0.25 29.33
CA SER A 63 16.23 -0.49 30.49
C SER A 63 15.36 -1.71 30.83
N GLU A 64 14.03 -1.56 30.86
CA GLU A 64 13.09 -2.67 31.09
C GLU A 64 13.15 -3.74 29.99
N ARG A 65 13.28 -3.33 28.73
CA ARG A 65 13.43 -4.25 27.59
C ARG A 65 14.75 -5.01 27.68
N LEU A 66 15.83 -4.37 28.09
CA LEU A 66 17.10 -5.03 28.41
C LEU A 66 17.05 -5.82 29.72
N ARG A 67 15.94 -5.84 30.47
CA ARG A 67 15.67 -6.83 31.53
C ARG A 67 14.80 -7.99 31.04
N GLY A 68 14.46 -8.00 29.76
CA GLY A 68 13.66 -9.03 29.10
C GLY A 68 12.15 -8.77 29.11
N ARG A 69 11.66 -7.79 29.89
CA ARG A 69 10.22 -7.46 29.90
C ARG A 69 9.80 -6.95 28.54
N GLY A 70 8.97 -7.72 27.82
CA GLY A 70 8.40 -7.39 26.52
C GLY A 70 9.39 -7.14 25.40
N LEU A 71 10.65 -7.60 25.55
CA LEU A 71 11.66 -7.55 24.48
C LEU A 71 11.24 -8.40 23.29
N ARG A 72 10.61 -9.56 23.55
CA ARG A 72 10.05 -10.47 22.53
C ARG A 72 9.07 -9.80 21.56
N ASN A 73 8.33 -8.79 22.05
CA ASN A 73 7.33 -8.06 21.27
C ASN A 73 7.96 -6.92 20.45
N ASN A 74 9.28 -6.71 20.55
CA ASN A 74 10.02 -5.64 19.89
C ASN A 74 11.27 -6.19 19.16
N PRO A 75 11.10 -7.10 18.18
CA PRO A 75 12.22 -7.72 17.49
C PRO A 75 13.10 -6.71 16.75
N TRP A 76 12.50 -5.64 16.20
CA TRP A 76 13.26 -4.56 15.56
C TRP A 76 14.29 -3.92 16.49
N LEU A 77 13.96 -3.79 17.79
CA LEU A 77 14.82 -3.14 18.78
C LEU A 77 16.07 -3.96 19.06
N ILE A 78 15.96 -5.29 18.99
CA ILE A 78 17.10 -6.22 19.18
C ILE A 78 18.14 -5.97 18.07
N TYR A 79 17.70 -5.98 16.81
CA TYR A 79 18.57 -5.75 15.66
C TYR A 79 19.11 -4.32 15.62
N ALA A 80 18.31 -3.33 16.01
CA ALA A 80 18.75 -1.94 16.09
C ALA A 80 19.83 -1.74 17.15
N ILE A 81 19.72 -2.39 18.31
CA ILE A 81 20.78 -2.34 19.34
C ILE A 81 22.06 -2.98 18.80
N ILE A 82 21.98 -4.12 18.12
CA ILE A 82 23.15 -4.77 17.50
C ILE A 82 23.80 -3.82 16.47
N ALA A 83 23.03 -3.21 15.58
CA ALA A 83 23.55 -2.27 14.60
C ALA A 83 24.27 -1.07 15.26
N ALA A 84 23.72 -0.55 16.36
CA ALA A 84 24.23 0.64 17.04
C ALA A 84 25.52 0.39 17.86
N VAL A 85 25.75 -0.84 18.32
CA VAL A 85 26.85 -1.16 19.27
C VAL A 85 27.84 -2.21 18.79
N ALA A 86 27.47 -3.07 17.83
CA ALA A 86 28.34 -4.14 17.34
C ALA A 86 29.18 -3.70 16.12
N PRO A 87 30.44 -4.16 15.98
CA PRO A 87 31.25 -3.94 14.78
C PRO A 87 30.59 -4.50 13.52
N ALA A 88 30.68 -3.77 12.39
CA ALA A 88 29.99 -4.14 11.14
C ALA A 88 30.28 -5.57 10.65
N GLN A 89 31.50 -6.06 10.90
CA GLN A 89 31.94 -7.42 10.53
C GLN A 89 31.26 -8.54 11.35
N ASP A 90 30.77 -8.24 12.55
CA ASP A 90 30.16 -9.21 13.47
C ASP A 90 28.63 -9.17 13.44
N GLN A 91 28.04 -8.12 12.83
CA GLN A 91 26.58 -7.90 12.82
C GLN A 91 25.81 -9.03 12.15
N GLU A 92 26.32 -9.61 11.06
CA GLU A 92 25.65 -10.69 10.34
C GLU A 92 25.56 -11.96 11.21
N ALA A 93 26.67 -12.38 11.82
CA ALA A 93 26.72 -13.54 12.72
C ALA A 93 25.84 -13.35 13.97
N LEU A 94 25.86 -12.15 14.57
CA LEU A 94 25.02 -11.83 15.73
C LEU A 94 23.52 -11.84 15.36
N ASN A 95 23.16 -11.35 14.18
CA ASN A 95 21.79 -11.37 13.69
C ASN A 95 21.30 -12.80 13.46
N GLU A 96 22.13 -13.68 12.91
CA GLU A 96 21.83 -15.11 12.76
C GLU A 96 21.62 -15.80 14.11
N GLN A 97 22.49 -15.52 15.09
CA GLN A 97 22.36 -16.07 16.44
C GLN A 97 21.05 -15.62 17.11
N VAL A 98 20.69 -14.34 17.00
CA VAL A 98 19.41 -13.82 17.50
C VAL A 98 18.23 -14.46 16.78
N GLN A 99 18.30 -14.62 15.45
CA GLN A 99 17.24 -15.28 14.69
C GLN A 99 17.00 -16.71 15.17
N LYS A 100 18.08 -17.46 15.43
CA LYS A 100 18.02 -18.81 16.01
C LYS A 100 17.33 -18.81 17.37
N HIS A 101 17.75 -17.96 18.30
CA HIS A 101 17.13 -17.88 19.62
C HIS A 101 15.66 -17.44 19.57
N LEU A 102 15.29 -16.54 18.65
CA LEU A 102 13.89 -16.15 18.44
C LEU A 102 13.05 -17.29 17.84
N SER A 103 13.62 -18.12 16.96
CA SER A 103 12.95 -19.32 16.45
C SER A 103 12.78 -20.38 17.52
N ASP A 104 13.81 -20.63 18.34
CA ASP A 104 13.76 -21.59 19.45
C ASP A 104 12.73 -21.14 20.50
N ASN A 105 12.59 -19.82 20.72
CA ASN A 105 11.56 -19.25 21.59
C ASN A 105 10.14 -19.53 21.09
N ARG A 106 9.93 -19.48 19.77
CA ARG A 106 8.61 -19.76 19.15
C ARG A 106 8.27 -21.24 19.14
N ALA A 107 9.28 -22.12 19.11
CA ALA A 107 9.11 -23.57 19.12
C ALA A 107 8.93 -24.15 20.55
N ALA A 108 9.25 -23.39 21.59
CA ALA A 108 9.09 -23.83 22.97
C ALA A 108 7.59 -23.98 23.32
N PRO A 109 7.14 -25.18 23.76
CA PRO A 109 5.78 -25.35 24.25
C PRO A 109 5.58 -24.44 25.45
N THR A 110 4.48 -23.67 25.45
CA THR A 110 4.13 -22.80 26.56
C THR A 110 3.95 -23.67 27.81
N THR A 111 4.85 -23.55 28.78
CA THR A 111 4.70 -24.20 30.09
C THR A 111 3.53 -23.55 30.80
N THR A 112 2.33 -24.03 30.50
CA THR A 112 1.14 -23.85 31.33
C THR A 112 0.82 -25.24 31.85
N GLN A 113 0.85 -25.39 33.17
CA GLN A 113 0.60 -26.68 33.83
C GLN A 113 -0.75 -27.27 33.37
N PRO A 114 -0.84 -28.57 33.08
CA PRO A 114 -2.06 -29.16 32.54
C PRO A 114 -3.06 -29.46 33.65
N GLN A 115 -4.28 -28.94 33.51
CA GLN A 115 -5.45 -29.54 34.14
C GLN A 115 -6.00 -30.58 33.16
N GLU A 116 -6.00 -31.84 33.61
CA GLU A 116 -6.43 -33.01 32.85
C GLU A 116 -7.86 -32.85 32.31
N GLN A 117 -8.05 -33.10 31.02
CA GLN A 117 -9.25 -33.77 30.54
C GLN A 117 -8.95 -34.56 29.26
N ARG A 118 -9.33 -35.84 29.34
CA ARG A 118 -9.07 -36.93 28.40
C ARG A 118 -9.81 -36.74 27.09
N GLY A 119 -9.19 -37.22 26.01
CA GLY A 119 -9.94 -37.88 24.94
C GLY A 119 -9.56 -37.50 23.51
N SER A 120 -8.97 -38.48 22.82
CA SER A 120 -9.06 -38.74 21.36
C SER A 120 -7.79 -38.49 20.54
N THR A 121 -7.42 -39.56 19.84
CA THR A 121 -6.24 -39.88 19.01
C THR A 121 -6.00 -38.93 17.82
N PRO A 122 -4.74 -38.77 17.35
CA PRO A 122 -4.42 -37.92 16.21
C PRO A 122 -4.54 -38.66 14.87
N GLY A 123 -5.40 -38.13 14.00
CA GLY A 123 -5.39 -38.41 12.57
C GLY A 123 -4.54 -37.38 11.83
N THR A 124 -3.39 -37.83 11.33
CA THR A 124 -2.55 -37.23 10.29
C THR A 124 -3.38 -36.56 9.19
N HIS A 125 -3.20 -35.25 8.92
CA HIS A 125 -3.34 -34.60 7.59
C HIS A 125 -3.11 -33.07 7.70
N ALA A 126 -1.86 -32.60 7.63
CA ALA A 126 -1.56 -31.17 7.40
C ALA A 126 -0.19 -30.88 6.74
N VAL A 127 0.52 -31.90 6.24
CA VAL A 127 1.90 -31.79 5.73
C VAL A 127 2.05 -31.23 4.29
N PRO A 128 1.06 -31.24 3.37
CA PRO A 128 1.29 -30.78 1.99
C PRO A 128 1.48 -29.26 1.84
N ALA A 129 0.61 -28.45 2.47
CA ALA A 129 0.58 -27.00 2.25
C ALA A 129 1.80 -26.26 2.83
N GLU A 130 2.36 -26.78 3.93
CA GLU A 130 3.55 -26.20 4.57
C GLU A 130 4.82 -26.47 3.75
N ARG A 131 4.92 -27.64 3.10
CA ARG A 131 5.98 -27.93 2.12
C ARG A 131 5.90 -27.02 0.91
N GLU A 132 4.72 -26.82 0.35
CA GLU A 132 4.49 -25.95 -0.79
C GLU A 132 4.85 -24.48 -0.48
N LEU A 133 4.52 -24.01 0.73
CA LEU A 133 4.89 -22.68 1.21
C LEU A 133 6.41 -22.52 1.35
N LEU A 134 7.10 -23.53 1.89
CA LEU A 134 8.55 -23.53 2.05
C LEU A 134 9.29 -23.55 0.69
N GLU A 135 8.80 -24.31 -0.28
CA GLU A 135 9.34 -24.31 -1.64
C GLU A 135 9.12 -22.97 -2.34
N THR A 136 7.95 -22.37 -2.16
CA THR A 136 7.62 -21.04 -2.69
C THR A 136 8.54 -19.97 -2.07
N LEU A 137 8.80 -20.03 -0.76
CA LEU A 137 9.73 -19.11 -0.09
C LEU A 137 11.16 -19.24 -0.63
N ARG A 138 11.65 -20.48 -0.83
CA ARG A 138 12.97 -20.72 -1.43
C ARG A 138 13.05 -20.18 -2.86
N ARG A 139 12.00 -20.35 -3.66
CA ARG A 139 11.91 -19.82 -5.02
C ARG A 139 11.93 -18.29 -5.03
N ASN A 140 11.21 -17.64 -4.12
CA ASN A 140 11.20 -16.18 -3.98
C ASN A 140 12.58 -15.64 -3.58
N GLN A 141 13.26 -16.30 -2.65
CA GLN A 141 14.64 -15.93 -2.28
C GLN A 141 15.62 -16.10 -3.45
N SER A 142 15.45 -17.14 -4.26
CA SER A 142 16.26 -17.34 -5.48
C SER A 142 16.00 -16.25 -6.53
N LEU A 143 14.73 -15.86 -6.71
CA LEU A 143 14.36 -14.77 -7.61
C LEU A 143 14.91 -13.42 -7.15
N ASP A 144 14.85 -13.12 -5.85
CA ASP A 144 15.44 -11.89 -5.28
C ASP A 144 16.94 -11.77 -5.56
N LYS A 145 17.68 -12.88 -5.42
CA LYS A 145 19.11 -12.95 -5.79
C LYS A 145 19.33 -12.70 -7.29
N LYS A 146 18.47 -13.24 -8.16
CA LYS A 146 18.55 -13.02 -9.61
C LYS A 146 18.25 -11.57 -9.99
N VAL A 147 17.26 -10.94 -9.36
CA VAL A 147 16.91 -9.53 -9.57
C VAL A 147 18.10 -8.64 -9.21
N LYS A 148 18.70 -8.82 -8.03
CA LYS A 148 19.89 -8.07 -7.59
C LYS A 148 21.06 -8.22 -8.57
N LEU A 149 21.26 -9.42 -9.13
CA LEU A 149 22.29 -9.67 -10.13
C LEU A 149 22.00 -8.95 -11.46
N LEU A 150 20.74 -8.94 -11.89
CA LEU A 150 20.30 -8.22 -13.10
C LEU A 150 20.43 -6.70 -12.93
N GLU A 151 20.05 -6.16 -11.78
CA GLU A 151 20.22 -4.74 -11.44
C GLU A 151 21.70 -4.33 -11.48
N ALA A 152 22.58 -5.15 -10.89
CA ALA A 152 24.03 -4.91 -10.95
C ALA A 152 24.57 -4.96 -12.38
N ARG A 153 24.05 -5.86 -13.23
CA ARG A 153 24.42 -5.94 -14.65
C ARG A 153 23.91 -4.75 -15.45
N LEU A 154 22.69 -4.28 -15.17
CA LEU A 154 22.10 -3.10 -15.80
C LEU A 154 22.93 -1.86 -15.47
N ALA A 155 23.28 -1.66 -14.20
CA ALA A 155 24.12 -0.55 -13.75
C ALA A 155 25.53 -0.54 -14.41
N ARG A 156 26.10 -1.72 -14.71
CA ARG A 156 27.35 -1.82 -15.47
C ARG A 156 27.18 -1.39 -16.92
N ARG A 157 26.10 -1.83 -17.57
CA ARG A 157 25.80 -1.44 -18.96
C ARG A 157 25.52 0.04 -19.09
N ASP A 158 24.81 0.64 -18.12
CA ASP A 158 24.57 2.09 -18.12
C ASP A 158 25.89 2.87 -18.05
N LYS A 159 26.84 2.45 -17.22
CA LYS A 159 28.19 3.05 -17.16
C LYS A 159 28.93 2.90 -18.49
N GLU A 160 28.82 1.74 -19.14
CA GLU A 160 29.44 1.48 -20.44
C GLU A 160 28.85 2.37 -21.54
N VAL A 161 27.52 2.51 -21.58
CA VAL A 161 26.83 3.42 -22.51
C VAL A 161 27.23 4.87 -22.29
N GLN A 162 27.38 5.32 -21.03
CA GLN A 162 27.86 6.68 -20.75
C GLN A 162 29.31 6.90 -21.22
N SER A 163 30.20 5.95 -20.96
CA SER A 163 31.58 5.97 -21.46
C SER A 163 31.65 6.06 -22.98
N LEU A 164 30.83 5.28 -23.69
CA LEU A 164 30.76 5.33 -25.16
C LEU A 164 30.22 6.66 -25.68
N LYS A 165 29.22 7.25 -25.01
CA LYS A 165 28.71 8.59 -25.34
C LYS A 165 29.79 9.67 -25.17
N GLU A 166 30.59 9.59 -24.11
CA GLU A 166 31.71 10.51 -23.88
C GLU A 166 32.81 10.36 -24.94
N GLN A 167 33.13 9.13 -25.34
CA GLN A 167 34.09 8.86 -26.42
C GLN A 167 33.62 9.39 -27.77
N LEU A 168 32.33 9.20 -28.12
CA LEU A 168 31.73 9.72 -29.33
C LEU A 168 31.74 11.27 -29.36
N ALA A 169 31.42 11.89 -28.23
CA ALA A 169 31.48 13.35 -28.07
C ALA A 169 32.91 13.90 -28.22
N LYS A 170 33.92 13.14 -27.80
CA LYS A 170 35.35 13.50 -27.94
C LYS A 170 35.85 13.34 -29.37
N ALA A 171 35.46 12.26 -30.06
CA ALA A 171 35.81 12.01 -31.46
C ALA A 171 35.18 13.07 -32.40
N SER A 172 33.95 13.51 -32.10
CA SER A 172 33.25 14.55 -32.87
C SER A 172 33.84 15.96 -32.70
N ARG A 173 34.82 16.16 -31.80
CA ARG A 173 35.49 17.44 -31.52
C ARG A 173 36.90 17.55 -32.13
N GLN A 174 37.37 16.55 -32.87
CA GLN A 174 38.64 16.66 -33.61
C GLN A 174 38.46 17.49 -34.89
N PRO A 175 39.27 18.53 -35.14
CA PRO A 175 39.18 19.32 -36.37
C PRO A 175 39.70 18.50 -37.57
N ALA A 176 39.04 18.63 -38.72
CA ALA A 176 39.53 18.13 -39.99
C ALA A 176 40.92 18.75 -40.31
N ALA A 177 41.85 17.93 -40.78
CA ALA A 177 43.20 18.34 -41.14
C ALA A 177 43.18 19.43 -42.23
N PRO A 178 44.08 20.45 -42.17
CA PRO A 178 44.14 21.50 -43.17
C PRO A 178 44.70 20.95 -44.51
N PRO A 179 44.24 21.46 -45.66
CA PRO A 179 44.79 21.07 -46.95
C PRO A 179 46.19 21.69 -47.16
N PRO A 180 47.10 21.02 -47.90
CA PRO A 180 48.45 21.51 -48.09
C PRO A 180 48.49 22.71 -49.05
N GLU A 181 49.25 23.74 -48.67
CA GLU A 181 49.49 24.94 -49.46
C GLU A 181 50.55 24.71 -50.55
N GLY A 182 50.27 25.20 -51.76
CA GLY A 182 51.23 25.38 -52.85
C GLY A 182 50.83 26.57 -53.73
N ARG A 183 51.65 27.63 -53.71
CA ARG A 183 51.59 28.87 -54.54
C ARG A 183 52.32 28.66 -55.90
N PRO A 184 52.36 29.64 -56.84
CA PRO A 184 51.30 30.56 -57.33
C PRO A 184 51.24 30.65 -58.89
N ALA A 185 50.12 31.21 -59.36
CA ALA A 185 49.85 32.01 -60.58
C ALA A 185 50.52 31.69 -61.95
N THR A 186 49.68 31.51 -62.97
CA THR A 186 49.84 32.20 -64.28
C THR A 186 48.51 32.29 -65.02
N GLU A 187 48.28 33.46 -65.61
CA GLU A 187 47.14 33.85 -66.42
C GLU A 187 46.98 32.98 -67.69
N ARG A 188 45.74 32.76 -68.15
CA ARG A 188 45.36 32.98 -69.57
C ARG A 188 43.84 32.91 -69.80
N LYS A 189 43.42 33.79 -70.70
CA LYS A 189 42.07 34.04 -71.22
C LYS A 189 41.56 32.91 -72.14
N ALA A 190 40.22 32.89 -72.22
CA ALA A 190 39.36 32.72 -73.40
C ALA A 190 38.94 31.31 -73.86
N SER A 191 37.63 31.27 -74.19
CA SER A 191 36.99 30.66 -75.37
C SER A 191 36.05 29.46 -75.15
N THR A 192 34.76 29.78 -75.27
CA THR A 192 33.72 29.18 -76.15
C THR A 192 33.49 27.68 -76.26
N GLY A 193 32.20 27.33 -76.05
CA GLY A 193 31.43 26.31 -76.78
C GLY A 193 31.61 24.87 -76.28
N THR A 194 30.69 23.93 -76.44
CA THR A 194 29.32 23.84 -76.99
C THR A 194 28.84 22.41 -76.65
N ALA A 195 27.53 22.23 -76.44
CA ALA A 195 26.75 20.99 -76.54
C ALA A 195 27.02 19.81 -75.59
N ALA A 196 25.96 19.40 -74.88
CA ALA A 196 25.28 18.13 -75.18
C ALA A 196 23.90 18.10 -74.50
N ASP A 197 22.85 18.12 -75.34
CA ASP A 197 21.55 17.50 -75.09
C ASP A 197 21.80 16.02 -74.68
N GLY A 198 21.09 15.42 -73.72
CA GLY A 198 19.63 15.32 -73.65
C GLY A 198 19.24 13.90 -74.06
N HIS A 199 19.07 13.00 -73.08
CA HIS A 199 18.24 11.81 -73.21
C HIS A 199 17.55 11.44 -71.87
N THR A 200 16.29 11.83 -71.87
CA THR A 200 15.07 11.42 -71.15
C THR A 200 15.05 9.97 -70.60
N THR A 201 14.86 9.85 -69.27
CA THR A 201 13.82 9.13 -68.45
C THR A 201 13.22 7.78 -68.96
N PRO A 202 12.59 6.89 -68.13
CA PRO A 202 12.10 7.12 -66.76
C PRO A 202 12.13 5.96 -65.72
N GLY A 203 11.89 6.34 -64.46
CA GLY A 203 10.96 5.60 -63.58
C GLY A 203 11.56 4.73 -62.48
N ASN A 204 11.64 5.24 -61.24
CA ASN A 204 10.65 4.90 -60.21
C ASN A 204 10.91 5.73 -58.94
N ALA A 205 9.98 6.65 -58.66
CA ALA A 205 9.88 7.37 -57.40
C ALA A 205 8.81 6.68 -56.56
N ALA A 206 9.19 6.16 -55.39
CA ALA A 206 8.34 6.01 -54.20
C ALA A 206 9.16 5.40 -53.05
N SER A 207 10.09 6.16 -52.49
CA SER A 207 10.57 5.88 -51.12
C SER A 207 9.80 6.81 -50.19
N ALA A 208 8.79 6.23 -49.55
CA ALA A 208 8.01 6.85 -48.50
C ALA A 208 8.95 7.31 -47.38
N THR A 209 9.18 8.60 -47.33
CA THR A 209 9.58 9.32 -46.13
C THR A 209 8.38 9.27 -45.19
N GLY A 210 8.38 8.29 -44.27
CA GLY A 210 7.50 8.29 -43.13
C GLY A 210 7.77 9.54 -42.30
N SER A 211 6.98 10.58 -42.52
CA SER A 211 6.99 11.79 -41.73
C SER A 211 6.66 11.42 -40.29
N ALA A 212 7.61 11.59 -39.38
CA ALA A 212 7.34 11.69 -37.96
C ALA A 212 6.52 12.98 -37.75
N SER A 213 5.19 12.88 -37.85
CA SER A 213 4.30 13.91 -37.33
C SER A 213 4.58 14.02 -35.84
N GLY A 214 4.96 15.22 -35.38
CA GLY A 214 5.08 15.48 -33.95
C GLY A 214 3.78 15.10 -33.23
N PRO A 215 3.85 14.59 -31.99
CA PRO A 215 2.68 14.12 -31.28
C PRO A 215 1.65 15.24 -31.04
N SER A 216 0.37 14.97 -31.31
CA SER A 216 -0.71 15.96 -31.44
C SER A 216 -1.58 16.05 -30.17
N PRO A 217 -2.27 17.18 -29.91
CA PRO A 217 -3.34 17.27 -28.90
C PRO A 217 -4.45 16.21 -29.06
N ALA A 218 -4.62 15.68 -30.28
CA ALA A 218 -5.57 14.60 -30.59
C ALA A 218 -5.35 13.33 -29.73
N ASP A 219 -4.11 13.07 -29.30
CA ASP A 219 -3.75 11.86 -28.57
C ASP A 219 -4.39 11.81 -27.18
N ALA A 220 -4.45 12.94 -26.47
CA ALA A 220 -5.09 13.01 -25.16
C ALA A 220 -6.63 12.91 -25.25
N SER A 221 -7.22 13.45 -26.32
CA SER A 221 -8.68 13.33 -26.56
C SER A 221 -9.08 11.88 -26.83
N ALA A 222 -8.32 11.17 -27.68
CA ALA A 222 -8.60 9.77 -27.99
C ALA A 222 -8.57 8.87 -26.73
N VAL A 223 -7.60 9.10 -25.84
CA VAL A 223 -7.52 8.41 -24.53
C VAL A 223 -8.72 8.76 -23.64
N ALA A 224 -9.13 10.04 -23.60
CA ALA A 224 -10.31 10.46 -22.84
C ALA A 224 -11.58 9.76 -23.34
N ASP A 225 -11.78 9.72 -24.66
CA ASP A 225 -12.97 9.14 -25.28
C ASP A 225 -13.03 7.63 -25.09
N ALA A 226 -11.89 6.94 -25.19
CA ALA A 226 -11.80 5.52 -24.88
C ALA A 226 -12.19 5.20 -23.42
N LEU A 227 -11.72 6.01 -22.46
CA LEU A 227 -12.11 5.87 -21.06
C LEU A 227 -13.61 6.17 -20.86
N ARG A 228 -14.14 7.24 -21.47
CA ARG A 228 -15.58 7.60 -21.37
C ARG A 228 -16.49 6.51 -21.93
N ALA A 229 -16.04 5.79 -22.95
CA ALA A 229 -16.78 4.68 -23.53
C ALA A 229 -16.84 3.43 -22.63
N MET A 230 -16.03 3.36 -21.57
CA MET A 230 -16.01 2.20 -20.68
C MET A 230 -17.29 2.10 -19.83
N PRO A 231 -17.98 0.94 -19.85
CA PRO A 231 -19.10 0.69 -18.97
C PRO A 231 -18.70 0.81 -17.49
N HIS A 232 -19.53 1.48 -16.71
CA HIS A 232 -19.36 1.61 -15.26
C HIS A 232 -18.00 2.18 -14.81
N LEU A 233 -17.31 2.98 -15.66
CA LEU A 233 -15.99 3.56 -15.36
C LEU A 233 -15.93 4.16 -13.95
N ARG A 234 -16.95 4.93 -13.57
CA ARG A 234 -17.07 5.57 -12.24
C ARG A 234 -16.97 4.54 -11.12
N THR A 235 -17.83 3.53 -11.13
CA THR A 235 -17.93 2.52 -10.07
C THR A 235 -16.66 1.69 -10.02
N VAL A 236 -16.19 1.20 -11.17
CA VAL A 236 -14.99 0.36 -11.26
C VAL A 236 -13.74 1.11 -10.76
N THR A 237 -13.60 2.39 -11.12
CA THR A 237 -12.50 3.25 -10.65
C THR A 237 -12.58 3.51 -9.15
N GLY A 238 -13.77 3.83 -8.63
CA GLY A 238 -13.98 4.06 -7.20
C GLY A 238 -13.67 2.82 -6.36
N THR A 239 -14.14 1.64 -6.78
CA THR A 239 -13.86 0.36 -6.12
C THR A 239 -12.37 0.04 -6.13
N ALA A 240 -11.69 0.19 -7.27
CA ALA A 240 -10.25 -0.06 -7.37
C ALA A 240 -9.43 0.85 -6.45
N LEU A 241 -9.82 2.14 -6.33
CA LEU A 241 -9.18 3.08 -5.40
C LEU A 241 -9.44 2.70 -3.94
N ARG A 242 -10.67 2.33 -3.59
CA ARG A 242 -11.01 1.84 -2.25
C ARG A 242 -10.16 0.63 -1.87
N ASP A 243 -10.08 -0.36 -2.76
CA ASP A 243 -9.23 -1.54 -2.59
C ASP A 243 -7.76 -1.18 -2.40
N ALA A 244 -7.26 -0.18 -3.13
CA ALA A 244 -5.89 0.31 -2.99
C ALA A 244 -5.65 0.86 -1.58
N PHE A 245 -6.50 1.78 -1.09
CA PHE A 245 -6.41 2.32 0.26
C PHE A 245 -6.47 1.23 1.32
N ASP A 246 -7.49 0.38 1.26
CA ASP A 246 -7.74 -0.64 2.28
C ASP A 246 -6.62 -1.68 2.32
N SER A 247 -6.04 -2.01 1.16
CA SER A 247 -4.89 -2.93 1.08
C SER A 247 -3.61 -2.37 1.70
N VAL A 248 -3.39 -1.05 1.63
CA VAL A 248 -2.19 -0.42 2.22
C VAL A 248 -2.39 -0.13 3.70
N LEU A 249 -3.61 0.24 4.10
CA LEU A 249 -3.96 0.36 5.51
C LEU A 249 -3.76 -0.98 6.23
N ASP A 250 -4.12 -2.10 5.57
CA ASP A 250 -4.08 -3.46 6.12
C ASP A 250 -4.75 -3.52 7.49
N GLY A 251 -5.96 -2.92 7.56
CA GLY A 251 -6.75 -2.81 8.77
C GLY A 251 -6.94 -4.13 9.53
N PRO A 252 -7.12 -5.30 8.89
CA PRO A 252 -7.23 -6.58 9.60
C PRO A 252 -6.01 -6.95 10.44
N ARG A 253 -4.81 -6.44 10.12
CA ARG A 253 -3.60 -6.65 10.93
C ARG A 253 -3.23 -5.45 11.77
N THR A 254 -3.50 -4.24 11.29
CA THR A 254 -2.99 -3.00 11.89
C THR A 254 -4.04 -2.25 12.70
N GLY A 255 -5.33 -2.50 12.46
CA GLY A 255 -6.45 -1.70 12.97
C GLY A 255 -6.51 -0.28 12.39
N ARG A 256 -5.63 0.08 11.45
CA ARG A 256 -5.61 1.40 10.84
C ARG A 256 -6.71 1.52 9.81
N PHE A 257 -7.34 2.69 9.79
CA PHE A 257 -8.35 3.06 8.80
C PHE A 257 -8.10 4.46 8.21
N ASP A 258 -7.26 5.30 8.80
CA ASP A 258 -6.99 6.65 8.29
C ASP A 258 -5.67 6.70 7.49
N PRO A 259 -5.69 7.04 6.18
CA PRO A 259 -4.47 7.20 5.38
C PRO A 259 -3.46 8.20 5.94
N ALA A 260 -3.88 9.15 6.80
CA ALA A 260 -2.98 10.06 7.48
C ALA A 260 -1.96 9.33 8.36
N THR A 261 -2.32 8.16 8.89
CA THR A 261 -1.45 7.30 9.73
C THR A 261 -0.37 6.55 8.96
N LEU A 262 -0.42 6.56 7.62
CA LEU A 262 0.58 5.90 6.78
C LEU A 262 1.93 6.64 6.80
N GLY A 263 3.00 5.87 6.93
CA GLY A 263 4.37 6.35 6.79
C GLY A 263 4.72 6.73 5.35
N LYS A 264 5.87 7.38 5.15
CA LYS A 264 6.31 7.84 3.81
C LYS A 264 6.43 6.70 2.79
N ALA A 265 6.99 5.55 3.21
CA ALA A 265 7.13 4.38 2.35
C ALA A 265 5.76 3.81 1.95
N GLU A 266 4.82 3.74 2.89
CA GLU A 266 3.46 3.25 2.65
C GLU A 266 2.67 4.20 1.74
N LYS A 267 2.80 5.52 1.91
CA LYS A 267 2.22 6.51 1.00
C LYS A 267 2.78 6.40 -0.41
N SER A 268 4.08 6.13 -0.55
CA SER A 268 4.67 5.83 -1.86
C SER A 268 4.11 4.53 -2.45
N PHE A 269 3.97 3.50 -1.62
CA PHE A 269 3.41 2.22 -2.04
C PHE A 269 1.94 2.30 -2.41
N LEU A 270 1.16 3.16 -1.74
CA LEU A 270 -0.23 3.47 -2.09
C LEU A 270 -0.35 3.97 -3.53
N GLY A 271 0.58 4.80 -3.99
CA GLY A 271 0.65 5.19 -5.39
C GLY A 271 0.77 4.00 -6.33
N SER A 272 1.73 3.11 -6.06
CA SER A 272 1.92 1.88 -6.86
C SER A 272 0.71 0.94 -6.80
N ARG A 273 0.07 0.82 -5.63
CA ARG A 273 -1.13 -0.01 -5.44
C ARG A 273 -2.33 0.54 -6.18
N ALA A 274 -2.54 1.86 -6.14
CA ALA A 274 -3.59 2.52 -6.90
C ALA A 274 -3.39 2.32 -8.40
N THR A 275 -2.17 2.52 -8.91
CA THR A 275 -1.86 2.24 -10.33
C THR A 275 -2.21 0.80 -10.72
N LEU A 276 -1.70 -0.19 -9.96
CA LEU A 276 -1.91 -1.60 -10.29
C LEU A 276 -3.39 -2.01 -10.26
N THR A 277 -4.13 -1.55 -9.25
CA THR A 277 -5.56 -1.88 -9.09
C THR A 277 -6.40 -1.24 -10.18
N LEU A 278 -6.14 0.03 -10.52
CA LEU A 278 -6.82 0.73 -11.61
C LEU A 278 -6.58 0.07 -12.96
N LEU A 279 -5.31 -0.21 -13.30
CA LEU A 279 -4.98 -0.86 -14.58
C LEU A 279 -5.64 -2.22 -14.72
N ARG A 280 -5.62 -3.02 -13.64
CA ARG A 280 -6.33 -4.31 -13.61
C ARG A 280 -7.83 -4.13 -13.80
N ALA A 281 -8.42 -3.16 -13.10
CA ALA A 281 -9.85 -2.92 -13.14
C ALA A 281 -10.31 -2.40 -14.51
N TRP A 282 -9.48 -1.62 -15.19
CA TRP A 282 -9.77 -1.12 -16.53
C TRP A 282 -9.48 -2.13 -17.65
N GLY A 283 -8.56 -3.07 -17.42
CA GLY A 283 -8.29 -4.16 -18.36
C GLY A 283 -7.56 -3.75 -19.64
N PHE A 284 -6.92 -2.58 -19.66
CA PHE A 284 -6.07 -2.17 -20.79
C PHE A 284 -4.78 -2.99 -20.83
N GLN A 285 -4.28 -3.20 -22.04
CA GLN A 285 -2.99 -3.86 -22.25
C GLN A 285 -1.85 -2.96 -21.75
N PRO A 286 -0.76 -3.52 -21.21
CA PRO A 286 0.43 -2.74 -20.92
C PRO A 286 1.01 -2.15 -22.23
N GLY A 287 1.59 -0.96 -22.15
CA GLY A 287 2.40 -0.41 -23.25
C GLY A 287 3.84 -0.93 -23.18
N ASP A 288 4.67 -0.53 -24.16
CA ASP A 288 6.07 -0.99 -24.23
C ASP A 288 6.92 -0.39 -23.09
N GLU A 289 6.82 0.93 -22.91
CA GLU A 289 7.49 1.68 -21.83
C GLU A 289 6.50 2.54 -21.03
N SER A 290 5.23 2.15 -21.02
CA SER A 290 4.14 2.87 -20.37
C SER A 290 3.24 1.93 -19.56
N ASP A 291 2.39 2.51 -18.72
CA ASP A 291 1.53 1.73 -17.84
C ASP A 291 0.39 1.05 -18.61
N ALA A 292 -0.07 1.67 -19.71
CA ALA A 292 -1.14 1.16 -20.55
C ALA A 292 -1.06 1.67 -21.99
N LEU A 293 -1.52 0.85 -22.93
CA LEU A 293 -1.83 1.24 -24.30
C LEU A 293 -3.34 1.49 -24.42
N ILE A 294 -3.73 2.74 -24.64
CA ILE A 294 -5.15 3.15 -24.72
C ILE A 294 -5.37 3.91 -26.03
N ALA A 295 -6.30 3.44 -26.86
CA ALA A 295 -6.55 4.00 -28.20
C ALA A 295 -5.27 4.16 -29.06
N GLY A 296 -4.34 3.21 -28.93
CA GLY A 296 -3.05 3.24 -29.64
C GLY A 296 -2.00 4.21 -29.08
N GLN A 297 -2.25 4.82 -27.92
CA GLN A 297 -1.33 5.75 -27.26
C GLN A 297 -0.69 5.12 -26.02
N ASP A 298 0.62 5.29 -25.87
CA ASP A 298 1.34 4.96 -24.64
C ASP A 298 0.99 5.96 -23.53
N VAL A 299 0.41 5.45 -22.45
CA VAL A 299 -0.15 6.25 -21.36
C VAL A 299 0.50 5.87 -20.03
N THR A 300 0.94 6.88 -19.30
CA THR A 300 1.45 6.72 -17.92
C THR A 300 0.42 7.16 -16.90
N LEU A 301 0.20 6.38 -15.85
CA LEU A 301 -0.75 6.67 -14.77
C LEU A 301 -0.03 7.29 -13.58
N LYS A 302 -0.51 8.47 -13.16
CA LYS A 302 -0.04 9.18 -11.97
C LYS A 302 -1.15 9.25 -10.95
N PHE A 303 -0.90 8.69 -9.78
CA PHE A 303 -1.79 8.79 -8.63
C PHE A 303 -1.27 9.81 -7.60
N THR A 304 -2.18 10.47 -6.90
CA THR A 304 -1.89 11.20 -5.66
C THR A 304 -3.03 11.10 -4.67
N ALA A 305 -2.70 10.90 -3.39
CA ALA A 305 -3.63 11.10 -2.28
C ALA A 305 -3.40 12.46 -1.58
N GLY A 306 -2.57 13.31 -2.20
CA GLY A 306 -2.26 14.65 -1.71
C GLY A 306 -2.69 15.72 -2.72
N THR A 307 -1.98 16.84 -2.73
CA THR A 307 -2.40 18.04 -3.48
C THR A 307 -1.86 18.13 -4.91
N THR A 308 -0.91 17.28 -5.30
CA THR A 308 -0.29 17.36 -6.62
C THR A 308 0.30 16.04 -7.10
N TRP A 309 0.52 15.96 -8.42
CA TRP A 309 1.25 14.88 -9.06
C TRP A 309 2.71 15.25 -9.25
N THR A 310 3.58 14.26 -9.11
CA THR A 310 5.01 14.39 -9.36
C THR A 310 5.35 13.79 -10.72
N VAL A 311 5.98 14.57 -11.60
CA VAL A 311 6.32 14.23 -12.98
C VAL A 311 7.84 14.06 -13.12
N THR A 312 8.29 12.97 -13.72
CA THR A 312 9.71 12.74 -14.05
C THR A 312 10.06 13.37 -15.40
N PRO A 313 11.35 13.67 -15.69
CA PRO A 313 11.74 14.25 -16.99
C PRO A 313 11.27 13.42 -18.21
N GLY A 314 11.32 12.09 -18.12
CA GLY A 314 10.87 11.21 -19.20
C GLY A 314 9.35 11.20 -19.45
N GLN A 315 8.56 11.80 -18.56
CA GLN A 315 7.11 11.95 -18.72
C GLN A 315 6.72 13.25 -19.43
N ILE A 316 7.67 14.17 -19.62
CA ILE A 316 7.46 15.38 -20.41
C ILE A 316 7.33 14.98 -21.88
N GLY A 317 6.30 15.49 -22.54
CA GLY A 317 5.92 15.12 -23.89
C GLY A 317 5.15 13.81 -23.98
N ARG A 318 4.74 13.18 -22.87
CA ARG A 318 3.90 11.97 -22.87
C ARG A 318 2.46 12.26 -22.44
N VAL A 319 1.52 11.40 -22.84
CA VAL A 319 0.14 11.41 -22.33
C VAL A 319 0.12 10.74 -20.96
N CYS A 320 -0.48 11.40 -19.98
CA CYS A 320 -0.61 10.88 -18.63
C CYS A 320 -2.06 10.91 -18.16
N LEU A 321 -2.48 9.82 -17.52
CA LEU A 321 -3.67 9.80 -16.68
C LEU A 321 -3.32 10.33 -15.30
N LEU A 322 -4.08 11.30 -14.83
CA LEU A 322 -3.92 11.95 -13.55
C LEU A 322 -5.10 11.56 -12.65
N VAL A 323 -4.81 10.77 -11.62
CA VAL A 323 -5.79 10.31 -10.64
C VAL A 323 -5.49 10.94 -9.30
N SER A 324 -6.49 11.55 -8.68
CA SER A 324 -6.43 11.99 -7.29
C SER A 324 -7.56 11.36 -6.49
N ALA A 325 -7.29 10.99 -5.24
CA ALA A 325 -8.32 10.51 -4.34
C ALA A 325 -8.10 11.06 -2.93
N ASP A 326 -9.18 11.51 -2.30
CA ASP A 326 -9.22 12.00 -0.94
C ASP A 326 -10.22 11.14 -0.14
N ASP A 327 -9.69 10.33 0.77
CA ASP A 327 -10.49 9.42 1.58
C ASP A 327 -11.35 10.17 2.63
N HIS A 328 -10.83 11.28 3.16
CA HIS A 328 -11.56 12.13 4.13
C HIS A 328 -12.71 12.86 3.47
N ALA A 329 -12.55 13.29 2.22
CA ALA A 329 -13.62 13.89 1.45
C ALA A 329 -14.54 12.83 0.78
N SER A 330 -14.17 11.55 0.80
CA SER A 330 -14.81 10.49 0.00
C SER A 330 -14.99 10.86 -1.47
N THR A 331 -13.95 11.43 -2.08
CA THR A 331 -13.97 11.84 -3.48
C THR A 331 -12.74 11.41 -4.25
N PHE A 332 -12.89 11.23 -5.56
CA PHE A 332 -11.78 11.05 -6.48
C PHE A 332 -12.01 11.78 -7.80
N SER A 333 -10.92 12.03 -8.53
CA SER A 333 -10.94 12.59 -9.88
C SER A 333 -9.99 11.82 -10.79
N LEU A 334 -10.37 11.74 -12.07
CA LEU A 334 -9.60 11.13 -13.15
C LEU A 334 -9.59 12.10 -14.32
N GLY A 335 -8.40 12.51 -14.75
CA GLY A 335 -8.22 13.34 -15.93
C GLY A 335 -7.08 12.83 -16.80
N VAL A 336 -6.94 13.42 -17.97
CA VAL A 336 -5.86 13.15 -18.91
C VAL A 336 -5.17 14.46 -19.31
N LEU A 337 -3.86 14.39 -19.49
CA LEU A 337 -3.04 15.50 -19.94
C LEU A 337 -1.83 15.01 -20.71
N ARG A 338 -1.54 15.60 -21.87
CA ARG A 338 -0.21 15.54 -22.48
C ARG A 338 0.69 16.55 -21.76
N ILE A 339 1.69 16.07 -21.02
CA ILE A 339 2.46 16.93 -20.12
C ILE A 339 3.55 17.67 -20.90
N GLY A 340 3.33 18.95 -21.23
CA GLY A 340 4.36 19.83 -21.78
C GLY A 340 5.28 20.44 -20.72
N PRO A 341 6.42 21.03 -21.12
CA PRO A 341 7.32 21.75 -20.20
C PRO A 341 6.65 22.88 -19.39
N GLU A 342 5.63 23.53 -19.96
CA GLU A 342 4.80 24.58 -19.36
C GLU A 342 3.83 24.06 -18.28
N HIS A 343 3.51 22.76 -18.32
CA HIS A 343 2.60 22.12 -17.37
C HIS A 343 3.28 21.70 -16.07
N VAL A 344 4.59 21.86 -15.93
CA VAL A 344 5.35 21.48 -14.73
C VAL A 344 6.01 22.68 -14.05
N SER A 345 6.26 22.55 -12.74
CA SER A 345 6.98 23.55 -11.95
C SER A 345 8.40 23.76 -12.48
N ARG A 346 8.92 24.99 -12.40
CA ARG A 346 10.33 25.29 -12.74
C ARG A 346 11.30 24.57 -11.81
N ALA A 347 11.01 24.56 -10.52
CA ALA A 347 11.81 23.86 -9.52
C ALA A 347 11.59 22.34 -9.61
N ALA A 348 12.70 21.60 -9.53
CA ALA A 348 12.73 20.15 -9.41
C ALA A 348 13.25 19.75 -8.02
N ASN A 349 12.82 18.59 -7.53
CA ASN A 349 13.36 18.02 -6.29
C ASN A 349 14.74 17.36 -6.52
N ARG A 350 15.31 16.78 -5.46
CA ARG A 350 16.62 16.08 -5.50
C ARG A 350 16.68 14.96 -6.56
N ASP A 351 15.53 14.37 -6.90
CA ASP A 351 15.42 13.29 -7.90
C ASP A 351 15.04 13.84 -9.29
N PHE A 352 15.20 15.13 -9.53
CA PHE A 352 14.81 15.85 -10.76
C PHE A 352 13.32 15.77 -11.11
N LYS A 353 12.48 15.34 -10.16
CA LYS A 353 11.03 15.30 -10.37
C LYS A 353 10.44 16.68 -10.12
N ARG A 354 9.48 17.04 -10.95
CA ARG A 354 8.73 18.30 -10.88
C ARG A 354 7.31 18.03 -10.43
N THR A 355 6.58 19.07 -10.06
CA THR A 355 5.14 18.97 -9.76
C THR A 355 4.32 19.62 -10.85
N LEU A 356 3.05 19.28 -10.97
CA LEU A 356 2.17 19.94 -11.94
C LEU A 356 1.99 21.42 -11.57
N SER A 357 2.17 22.32 -12.54
CA SER A 357 1.99 23.77 -12.38
C SER A 357 0.51 24.14 -12.34
N VAL A 358 0.20 25.41 -12.04
CA VAL A 358 -1.18 25.92 -12.14
C VAL A 358 -1.71 25.80 -13.57
N ALA A 359 -0.90 26.16 -14.57
CA ALA A 359 -1.24 25.99 -15.98
C ALA A 359 -1.48 24.51 -16.33
N GLY A 360 -0.62 23.61 -15.83
CA GLY A 360 -0.80 22.17 -16.01
C GLY A 360 -2.12 21.65 -15.41
N ARG A 361 -2.50 22.12 -14.22
CA ARG A 361 -3.79 21.76 -13.58
C ARG A 361 -4.99 22.28 -14.37
N GLN A 362 -4.90 23.48 -14.94
CA GLN A 362 -5.95 24.08 -15.76
C GLN A 362 -6.08 23.38 -17.13
N ALA A 363 -5.00 22.80 -17.64
CA ALA A 363 -4.97 22.07 -18.91
C ALA A 363 -5.52 20.63 -18.81
N ILE A 364 -5.79 20.12 -17.61
CA ILE A 364 -6.31 18.75 -17.43
C ILE A 364 -7.68 18.63 -18.09
N THR A 365 -7.80 17.66 -19.00
CA THR A 365 -9.11 17.24 -19.51
C THR A 365 -9.71 16.24 -18.54
N TRP A 366 -10.69 16.68 -17.75
CA TRP A 366 -11.35 15.83 -16.77
C TRP A 366 -12.30 14.82 -17.43
N ILE A 367 -12.21 13.57 -17.00
CA ILE A 367 -13.07 12.46 -17.40
C ILE A 367 -14.08 12.21 -16.29
N LEU A 368 -13.59 12.14 -15.05
CA LEU A 368 -14.38 12.14 -13.82
C LEU A 368 -13.81 13.20 -12.89
N ARG A 369 -14.67 14.01 -12.29
CA ARG A 369 -14.24 15.07 -11.37
C ARG A 369 -15.10 15.06 -10.12
N ASP A 370 -14.45 15.20 -8.97
CA ASP A 370 -15.06 15.26 -7.64
C ASP A 370 -16.14 14.18 -7.44
N THR A 371 -15.81 12.97 -7.92
CA THR A 371 -16.72 11.84 -8.03
C THR A 371 -16.71 11.05 -6.72
N PRO A 372 -17.86 10.52 -6.25
CA PRO A 372 -17.91 9.78 -4.99
C PRO A 372 -16.97 8.57 -4.98
N LEU A 373 -16.09 8.52 -3.98
CA LEU A 373 -15.31 7.35 -3.60
C LEU A 373 -16.13 6.49 -2.62
N PRO A 374 -16.10 5.15 -2.70
CA PRO A 374 -16.72 4.32 -1.68
C PRO A 374 -16.24 4.70 -0.27
N GLU A 375 -17.21 4.91 0.63
CA GLU A 375 -16.97 5.48 1.95
C GLU A 375 -16.05 4.57 2.79
N ASN A 376 -15.06 5.17 3.43
CA ASN A 376 -14.41 4.59 4.59
C ASN A 376 -15.25 4.86 5.84
N THR A 377 -16.12 3.93 6.22
CA THR A 377 -17.09 4.12 7.31
C THR A 377 -16.41 4.57 8.61
N LEU A 378 -15.29 3.95 9.00
CA LEU A 378 -14.60 4.31 10.25
C LEU A 378 -14.13 5.76 10.24
N LEU A 379 -13.63 6.25 9.11
CA LEU A 379 -13.10 7.62 9.00
C LEU A 379 -14.17 8.68 9.29
N HIS A 380 -15.42 8.43 8.91
CA HIS A 380 -16.53 9.37 9.10
C HIS A 380 -17.41 9.09 10.33
N LEU A 381 -17.12 8.05 11.12
CA LEU A 381 -17.78 7.88 12.41
C LEU A 381 -17.36 9.01 13.37
N PRO A 382 -18.26 9.50 14.24
CA PRO A 382 -17.88 10.37 15.36
C PRO A 382 -16.73 9.77 16.18
N GLU A 383 -15.80 10.61 16.62
CA GLU A 383 -14.63 10.17 17.39
C GLU A 383 -15.02 9.37 18.64
N GLN A 384 -16.11 9.75 19.30
CA GLN A 384 -16.63 9.08 20.48
C GLN A 384 -17.06 7.65 20.16
N LEU A 385 -17.75 7.42 19.02
CA LEU A 385 -18.15 6.07 18.60
C LEU A 385 -16.92 5.24 18.21
N ARG A 386 -15.97 5.82 17.48
CA ARG A 386 -14.70 5.13 17.17
C ARG A 386 -13.96 4.72 18.43
N ALA A 387 -13.84 5.62 19.40
CA ALA A 387 -13.16 5.36 20.66
C ALA A 387 -13.85 4.23 21.43
N GLN A 388 -15.19 4.18 21.45
CA GLN A 388 -15.92 3.08 22.07
C GLN A 388 -15.71 1.74 21.36
N ILE A 389 -15.72 1.73 20.02
CA ILE A 389 -15.46 0.53 19.20
C ILE A 389 -14.05 -0.01 19.45
N PHE A 390 -13.05 0.87 19.50
CA PHE A 390 -11.63 0.50 19.64
C PHE A 390 -11.09 0.56 21.08
N ALA A 391 -11.94 0.79 22.08
CA ALA A 391 -11.50 0.96 23.46
C ALA A 391 -10.66 -0.23 23.94
N THR A 392 -9.48 0.08 24.47
CA THR A 392 -8.45 -0.85 24.93
C THR A 392 -8.67 -1.23 26.39
N GLU A 393 -9.74 -1.95 26.69
CA GLU A 393 -9.83 -2.67 27.96
C GLU A 393 -9.10 -4.02 27.87
N PRO A 394 -8.32 -4.42 28.88
CA PRO A 394 -7.70 -5.73 28.93
C PRO A 394 -8.76 -6.83 28.72
N GLY A 395 -8.58 -7.67 27.70
CA GLY A 395 -9.53 -8.74 27.37
C GLY A 395 -10.62 -8.37 26.36
N ARG A 396 -10.72 -7.11 25.90
CA ARG A 396 -11.65 -6.72 24.83
C ARG A 396 -11.14 -7.24 23.47
N GLY A 397 -11.48 -8.49 23.18
CA GLY A 397 -11.07 -9.24 21.99
C GLY A 397 -11.77 -8.80 20.71
N SER A 398 -11.40 -9.43 19.59
CA SER A 398 -12.00 -9.17 18.27
C SER A 398 -13.52 -9.34 18.23
N ALA A 399 -14.07 -10.26 19.03
CA ALA A 399 -15.51 -10.45 19.18
C ALA A 399 -16.18 -9.21 19.79
N ALA A 400 -15.67 -8.71 20.92
CA ALA A 400 -16.24 -7.57 21.61
C ALA A 400 -16.24 -6.29 20.75
N ARG A 401 -15.17 -6.02 20.00
CA ARG A 401 -15.14 -4.87 19.07
C ARG A 401 -16.17 -4.99 17.96
N THR A 402 -16.32 -6.18 17.40
CA THR A 402 -17.32 -6.47 16.35
C THR A 402 -18.75 -6.34 16.89
N HIS A 403 -19.00 -6.84 18.10
CA HIS A 403 -20.27 -6.63 18.81
C HIS A 403 -20.55 -5.14 19.01
N THR A 404 -19.59 -4.38 19.53
CA THR A 404 -19.73 -2.92 19.75
C THR A 404 -19.97 -2.17 18.43
N LEU A 405 -19.29 -2.53 17.34
CA LEU A 405 -19.51 -1.94 16.02
C LEU A 405 -20.99 -2.07 15.59
N PHE A 406 -21.52 -3.29 15.57
CA PHE A 406 -22.90 -3.51 15.15
C PHE A 406 -23.93 -2.99 16.17
N GLY A 407 -23.57 -2.94 17.46
CA GLY A 407 -24.41 -2.36 18.50
C GLY A 407 -24.56 -0.83 18.38
N LEU A 408 -23.48 -0.13 18.00
CA LEU A 408 -23.46 1.34 17.95
C LEU A 408 -23.72 1.93 16.57
N VAL A 409 -23.30 1.25 15.50
CA VAL A 409 -23.38 1.76 14.11
C VAL A 409 -24.52 1.06 13.38
N GLN A 410 -25.75 1.44 13.73
CA GLN A 410 -26.98 0.88 13.16
C GLN A 410 -27.49 1.71 11.96
N GLY A 411 -28.33 1.10 11.12
CA GLY A 411 -28.99 1.77 9.99
C GLY A 411 -28.06 2.14 8.83
N ARG A 412 -26.78 1.75 8.88
CA ARG A 412 -25.76 2.05 7.87
C ARG A 412 -25.16 0.78 7.29
N ILE A 413 -24.80 0.83 6.01
CA ILE A 413 -24.03 -0.24 5.37
C ILE A 413 -22.61 -0.23 5.92
N ILE A 414 -22.14 -1.39 6.35
CA ILE A 414 -20.82 -1.66 6.87
C ILE A 414 -20.13 -2.64 5.92
N SER A 415 -19.05 -2.19 5.31
CA SER A 415 -18.26 -3.00 4.36
C SER A 415 -17.43 -4.07 5.07
N ARG A 416 -17.04 -5.12 4.32
CA ARG A 416 -16.04 -6.10 4.77
C ARG A 416 -14.77 -5.45 5.30
N ALA A 417 -14.22 -4.45 4.61
CA ALA A 417 -12.99 -3.80 5.04
C ALA A 417 -13.16 -3.17 6.43
N THR A 418 -14.29 -2.52 6.69
CA THR A 418 -14.66 -1.94 7.99
C THR A 418 -14.71 -3.01 9.08
N VAL A 419 -15.49 -4.08 8.86
CA VAL A 419 -15.64 -5.15 9.87
C VAL A 419 -14.30 -5.83 10.14
N ALA A 420 -13.54 -6.15 9.08
CA ALA A 420 -12.25 -6.82 9.23
C ALA A 420 -11.23 -5.93 9.96
N THR A 421 -11.26 -4.62 9.71
CA THR A 421 -10.43 -3.62 10.43
C THR A 421 -10.78 -3.54 11.90
N VAL A 422 -12.07 -3.52 12.25
CA VAL A 422 -12.52 -3.51 13.65
C VAL A 422 -12.18 -4.82 14.34
N ALA A 423 -12.40 -5.94 13.67
CA ALA A 423 -12.11 -7.26 14.23
C ALA A 423 -10.61 -7.45 14.46
N MET A 424 -9.74 -6.89 13.61
CA MET A 424 -8.28 -7.08 13.63
C MET A 424 -7.89 -8.56 13.63
N THR A 425 -8.60 -9.35 12.84
CA THR A 425 -8.35 -10.79 12.67
C THR A 425 -8.87 -11.22 11.31
N SER A 426 -8.22 -12.22 10.71
CA SER A 426 -8.73 -12.88 9.50
C SER A 426 -10.01 -13.68 9.77
N ASP A 427 -10.27 -14.09 11.02
CA ASP A 427 -11.48 -14.81 11.43
C ASP A 427 -12.64 -13.87 11.79
N TYR A 428 -12.73 -12.71 11.12
CA TYR A 428 -13.84 -11.77 11.28
C TYR A 428 -15.21 -12.39 10.93
N PRO A 429 -15.38 -13.34 9.99
CA PRO A 429 -16.69 -13.95 9.73
C PRO A 429 -17.26 -14.69 10.95
N ARG A 430 -16.40 -15.32 11.75
CA ARG A 430 -16.83 -15.90 13.03
C ARG A 430 -17.29 -14.82 14.01
N ARG A 431 -16.61 -13.68 14.05
CA ARG A 431 -16.97 -12.56 14.94
C ARG A 431 -18.30 -11.92 14.58
N ILE A 432 -18.65 -11.88 13.30
CA ILE A 432 -19.99 -11.46 12.86
C ILE A 432 -21.06 -12.43 13.38
N ARG A 433 -20.85 -13.74 13.27
CA ARG A 433 -21.79 -14.76 13.79
C ARG A 433 -21.92 -14.69 15.31
N ASP A 434 -20.83 -14.43 16.02
CA ASP A 434 -20.83 -14.21 17.47
C ASP A 434 -21.66 -12.97 17.83
N ALA A 435 -21.42 -11.84 17.16
CA ALA A 435 -22.18 -10.61 17.35
C ALA A 435 -23.67 -10.79 17.03
N GLN A 436 -24.03 -11.45 15.93
CA GLN A 436 -25.41 -11.78 15.58
C GLN A 436 -26.16 -12.50 16.72
N ARG A 437 -25.52 -13.51 17.31
CA ARG A 437 -26.12 -14.31 18.39
C ARG A 437 -26.28 -13.51 19.68
N GLU A 438 -25.30 -12.68 20.02
CA GLU A 438 -25.28 -11.91 21.27
C GLU A 438 -26.22 -10.69 21.20
N LEU A 439 -26.16 -9.93 20.10
CA LEU A 439 -26.98 -8.73 19.87
C LEU A 439 -28.48 -9.03 19.76
N ARG A 440 -28.83 -10.28 19.43
CA ARG A 440 -30.21 -10.78 19.43
C ARG A 440 -30.95 -10.46 20.73
N ARG A 441 -30.27 -10.63 21.87
CA ARG A 441 -30.81 -10.37 23.22
C ARG A 441 -31.11 -8.90 23.48
N SER A 442 -30.45 -8.01 22.73
CA SER A 442 -30.65 -6.56 22.78
C SER A 442 -31.60 -6.06 21.69
N GLY A 443 -32.30 -6.98 21.00
CA GLY A 443 -33.23 -6.65 19.93
C GLY A 443 -32.57 -6.20 18.63
N ILE A 444 -31.27 -6.44 18.46
CA ILE A 444 -30.52 -5.98 17.29
C ILE A 444 -30.31 -7.14 16.32
N VAL A 445 -30.71 -6.96 15.08
CA VAL A 445 -30.39 -7.85 13.95
C VAL A 445 -29.12 -7.39 13.25
N VAL A 446 -28.39 -8.32 12.64
CA VAL A 446 -27.30 -8.01 11.69
C VAL A 446 -27.56 -8.76 10.39
N LEU A 447 -27.97 -8.03 9.37
CA LEU A 447 -28.38 -8.54 8.06
C LEU A 447 -27.19 -8.42 7.09
N GLY A 448 -26.86 -9.50 6.39
CA GLY A 448 -25.85 -9.51 5.32
C GLY A 448 -26.49 -9.49 3.92
N GLY A 449 -25.65 -9.62 2.89
CA GLY A 449 -26.11 -9.59 1.49
C GLY A 449 -27.10 -10.69 1.06
N ARG A 450 -27.30 -11.75 1.85
CA ARG A 450 -28.37 -12.74 1.58
C ARG A 450 -29.71 -12.31 2.16
N GLU A 451 -29.66 -11.43 3.16
CA GLU A 451 -30.81 -10.92 3.90
C GLU A 451 -31.25 -9.54 3.38
N SER A 452 -30.79 -9.10 2.20
CA SER A 452 -31.09 -7.78 1.62
C SER A 452 -32.59 -7.54 1.39
N ALA A 453 -33.37 -8.59 1.13
CA ALA A 453 -34.82 -8.47 1.01
C ALA A 453 -35.48 -8.08 2.35
N LEU A 454 -34.97 -8.59 3.47
CA LEU A 454 -35.44 -8.24 4.82
C LEU A 454 -35.08 -6.80 5.16
N ALA A 455 -33.85 -6.37 4.83
CA ALA A 455 -33.43 -4.98 5.01
C ALA A 455 -34.37 -4.03 4.24
N ARG A 456 -34.70 -4.33 2.98
CA ARG A 456 -35.68 -3.55 2.19
C ARG A 456 -37.08 -3.53 2.81
N GLY A 457 -37.56 -4.66 3.31
CA GLY A 457 -38.87 -4.75 3.98
C GLY A 457 -38.96 -3.87 5.24
N LEU A 458 -37.83 -3.67 5.92
CA LEU A 458 -37.69 -2.76 7.06
C LEU A 458 -37.44 -1.30 6.66
N GLY A 459 -37.41 -0.97 5.36
CA GLY A 459 -37.07 0.37 4.87
C GLY A 459 -35.59 0.75 5.05
N LEU A 460 -34.71 -0.23 5.28
CA LEU A 460 -33.27 -0.01 5.47
C LEU A 460 -32.51 -0.14 4.13
N PRO A 461 -31.31 0.47 4.01
CA PRO A 461 -30.40 0.19 2.92
C PRO A 461 -30.12 -1.32 2.80
N ALA A 462 -30.21 -1.85 1.57
CA ALA A 462 -29.98 -3.26 1.32
C ALA A 462 -28.47 -3.54 1.16
N PRO A 463 -27.85 -4.33 2.05
CA PRO A 463 -26.46 -4.74 1.88
C PRO A 463 -26.29 -5.63 0.65
N SER A 464 -25.12 -5.62 0.02
CA SER A 464 -24.77 -6.45 -1.12
C SER A 464 -23.50 -7.26 -0.86
N GLY A 465 -23.42 -8.50 -1.36
CA GLY A 465 -22.21 -9.33 -1.24
C GLY A 465 -21.68 -9.45 0.19
N GLU A 466 -20.48 -8.94 0.44
CA GLU A 466 -19.79 -8.89 1.74
C GLU A 466 -20.02 -7.55 2.47
N GLU A 467 -21.27 -7.15 2.58
CA GLU A 467 -21.73 -5.99 3.35
C GLU A 467 -22.75 -6.41 4.41
N TRP A 468 -22.86 -5.60 5.46
CA TRP A 468 -23.81 -5.83 6.55
C TRP A 468 -24.48 -4.54 6.98
N ILE A 469 -25.68 -4.66 7.54
CA ILE A 469 -26.37 -3.60 8.27
C ILE A 469 -26.90 -4.16 9.58
N SER A 470 -26.76 -3.42 10.66
CA SER A 470 -27.39 -3.76 11.93
C SER A 470 -28.52 -2.79 12.26
N GLN A 471 -29.55 -3.28 12.95
CA GLN A 471 -30.67 -2.43 13.37
C GLN A 471 -31.41 -3.06 14.55
N ARG A 472 -31.79 -2.22 15.52
CA ARG A 472 -32.70 -2.60 16.60
C ARG A 472 -34.12 -2.66 16.07
N LEU A 473 -34.80 -3.76 16.33
CA LEU A 473 -36.20 -3.98 15.97
C LEU A 473 -37.07 -4.08 17.23
N THR A 474 -38.36 -3.82 17.05
CA THR A 474 -39.41 -4.05 18.04
C THR A 474 -40.58 -4.71 17.32
N ARG A 475 -41.39 -5.47 18.06
CA ARG A 475 -42.64 -6.00 17.53
C ARG A 475 -43.57 -4.85 17.19
N LEU A 476 -44.16 -4.88 16.00
CA LEU A 476 -45.09 -3.86 15.54
C LEU A 476 -46.30 -3.77 16.49
N ARG A 477 -46.56 -2.58 17.01
CA ARG A 477 -47.67 -2.29 17.92
C ARG A 477 -48.83 -1.64 17.16
N PRO A 478 -50.10 -1.84 17.59
CA PRO A 478 -51.26 -1.27 16.88
C PRO A 478 -51.22 0.26 16.71
N HIS A 479 -50.58 0.99 17.61
CA HIS A 479 -50.50 2.45 17.58
C HIS A 479 -49.44 3.00 16.61
N GLN A 480 -48.55 2.15 16.08
CA GLN A 480 -47.47 2.56 15.17
C GLN A 480 -47.96 2.69 13.71
N GLY A 481 -49.19 2.29 13.40
CA GLY A 481 -49.79 2.45 12.08
C GLY A 481 -49.12 1.61 10.99
N ASP A 482 -49.17 2.11 9.75
CA ASP A 482 -48.59 1.45 8.57
C ASP A 482 -47.12 1.86 8.39
N VAL A 483 -46.23 1.15 9.08
CA VAL A 483 -44.78 1.31 8.96
C VAL A 483 -44.15 0.10 8.26
N PRO A 484 -42.99 0.28 7.59
CA PRO A 484 -42.23 -0.84 7.03
C PRO A 484 -41.97 -1.90 8.10
N HIS A 485 -42.31 -3.14 7.80
CA HIS A 485 -42.18 -4.27 8.71
C HIS A 485 -41.87 -5.56 7.95
N ILE A 486 -41.34 -6.52 8.68
CA ILE A 486 -41.12 -7.89 8.22
C ILE A 486 -41.81 -8.86 9.18
N LEU A 487 -42.11 -10.06 8.71
CA LEU A 487 -42.52 -11.15 9.58
C LEU A 487 -41.27 -11.87 10.10
N LEU A 488 -41.22 -12.11 11.41
CA LEU A 488 -40.23 -12.98 12.04
C LEU A 488 -40.97 -13.90 12.99
N ALA A 489 -40.83 -15.21 12.79
CA ALA A 489 -41.57 -16.23 13.54
C ALA A 489 -43.10 -15.99 13.58
N GLY A 490 -43.66 -15.48 12.48
CA GLY A 490 -45.10 -15.21 12.35
C GLY A 490 -45.60 -13.91 13.00
N GLU A 491 -44.73 -13.14 13.65
CA GLU A 491 -45.06 -11.85 14.25
C GLU A 491 -44.51 -10.70 13.39
N PRO A 492 -45.20 -9.56 13.27
CA PRO A 492 -44.68 -8.38 12.57
C PRO A 492 -43.64 -7.62 13.41
N TRP A 493 -42.50 -7.30 12.82
CA TRP A 493 -41.40 -6.54 13.43
C TRP A 493 -41.04 -5.33 12.57
N THR A 494 -40.81 -4.19 13.22
CA THR A 494 -40.42 -2.93 12.58
C THR A 494 -39.15 -2.38 13.24
N VAL A 495 -38.56 -1.35 12.62
CA VAL A 495 -37.41 -0.65 13.20
C VAL A 495 -37.83 0.04 14.51
N ALA A 496 -37.09 -0.22 15.59
CA ALA A 496 -37.39 0.36 16.89
C ALA A 496 -37.01 1.85 16.95
N GLY A 497 -37.93 2.68 17.45
CA GLY A 497 -37.65 4.04 17.89
C GLY A 497 -36.84 4.07 19.19
N PRO A 498 -36.37 5.24 19.67
CA PRO A 498 -35.54 5.34 20.87
C PRO A 498 -36.21 4.82 22.15
N ASP A 499 -37.52 5.02 22.28
CA ASP A 499 -38.29 4.70 23.50
C ASP A 499 -38.93 3.31 23.49
N ASP A 500 -38.83 2.58 22.37
CA ASP A 500 -39.39 1.24 22.27
C ASP A 500 -38.66 0.26 23.21
N PRO A 501 -39.37 -0.71 23.81
CA PRO A 501 -38.76 -1.68 24.72
C PRO A 501 -37.72 -2.54 24.00
N VAL A 502 -36.70 -2.98 24.73
CA VAL A 502 -35.76 -3.98 24.22
C VAL A 502 -36.45 -5.33 24.20
N GLU A 503 -36.62 -5.91 23.01
CA GLU A 503 -37.24 -7.21 22.80
C GLU A 503 -36.24 -8.15 22.11
N GLU A 504 -36.07 -9.37 22.63
CA GLU A 504 -35.18 -10.34 22.01
C GLU A 504 -35.71 -10.79 20.64
N ILE A 505 -34.87 -10.73 19.61
CA ILE A 505 -35.23 -11.19 18.25
C ILE A 505 -35.42 -12.71 18.25
N PRO A 506 -36.47 -13.28 17.64
CA PRO A 506 -36.71 -14.73 17.60
C PRO A 506 -35.56 -15.53 16.95
N SER A 507 -35.43 -16.81 17.35
CA SER A 507 -34.52 -17.78 16.74
C SER A 507 -35.31 -19.04 16.33
N PRO A 508 -35.11 -19.60 15.12
CA PRO A 508 -34.19 -19.14 14.08
C PRO A 508 -34.59 -17.79 13.48
N PHE A 509 -33.60 -17.03 13.02
CA PHE A 509 -33.83 -15.79 12.27
C PHE A 509 -34.23 -16.15 10.83
N THR A 510 -35.48 -16.57 10.67
CA THR A 510 -36.10 -16.90 9.40
C THR A 510 -37.33 -16.02 9.18
N PRO A 511 -37.50 -15.43 7.99
CA PRO A 511 -38.75 -14.78 7.62
C PRO A 511 -39.95 -15.71 7.72
#